data_AF-A0AAE1X6F1-F1
#
_entry.id   AF-A0AAE1X6F1-F1
#
_cell.length_a   1.000
_cell.length_b   1.000
_cell.length_c   1.000
_cell.angle_alpha   90.00
_cell.angle_beta   90.00
_cell.angle_gamma   90.00
#
_symmetry.space_group_name_H-M   'P 1'
#
loop_
_entity.id
_entity.type
_entity.pdbx_description
1 polymer ?
#
loop_
_entity_poly.entity_id
_entity_poly.type
_entity_poly.pdbx_seq_one_letter_code
_entity_poly.pdbx_strand_id
1 'polypeptide(L)'
;MPPLSHLLHGRSPSFIFPLHTPRFLVPAAASGASGAGSSPPSASSPSQQPPSQLVDGSLAISTRSETLIDHPSTSKRLPRQVEQAVQGSHGLDVQFAGINFLESLVSEFSPSTSTAMGLPREFHEQCRISLEQDYMKAFYCWVQYAAFNVSDRIIGANSEIPEVKVCSAALRLMLQILNWDFRGKNSIENSKRGMDIFYDGMKQDSLRRSECILVQPGPAWRDVLISSGHVGWLLNFYSALRQKFSCEGYWLDCPLAVSARKVIVQFCSLTGTIFPSDSGNMQRQHLLQMLAGIVQWIEPPDTVSKAIKSGKSESELLDGCRALMSVATVTTPLVFDEG
;
A
#
# COMPACT_ATOMS: atom_id res chain seq x y z
N MET A 1 -59.53 -18.46 -11.94
CA MET A 1 -59.35 -19.35 -13.11
C MET A 1 -58.73 -18.56 -14.26
N PRO A 2 -57.86 -19.20 -15.08
CA PRO A 2 -56.54 -18.71 -15.52
C PRO A 2 -56.48 -18.65 -17.07
N PRO A 3 -55.39 -18.99 -17.81
CA PRO A 3 -53.92 -18.75 -17.76
C PRO A 3 -53.37 -18.17 -19.10
N LEU A 4 -52.06 -17.84 -19.19
CA LEU A 4 -51.14 -18.51 -20.14
C LEU A 4 -49.69 -18.01 -20.04
N SER A 5 -48.84 -19.01 -20.01
CA SER A 5 -47.41 -19.09 -19.82
C SER A 5 -46.65 -19.30 -21.13
N HIS A 6 -45.33 -19.04 -21.09
CA HIS A 6 -44.25 -19.51 -21.97
C HIS A 6 -43.97 -18.77 -23.29
N LEU A 7 -42.77 -18.18 -23.40
CA LEU A 7 -41.68 -18.63 -24.28
C LEU A 7 -40.35 -18.00 -23.82
N LEU A 8 -39.45 -18.77 -23.19
CA LEU A 8 -38.17 -19.30 -23.73
C LEU A 8 -37.01 -18.27 -23.77
N HIS A 9 -36.07 -18.34 -22.82
CA HIS A 9 -34.77 -19.06 -22.87
C HIS A 9 -33.63 -18.26 -23.51
N GLY A 10 -32.51 -18.09 -22.79
CA GLY A 10 -31.22 -17.84 -23.44
C GLY A 10 -30.12 -17.21 -22.60
N ARG A 11 -29.23 -18.08 -22.06
CA ARG A 11 -27.79 -17.90 -21.84
C ARG A 11 -27.29 -17.14 -20.60
N SER A 12 -27.03 -17.91 -19.56
CA SER A 12 -25.90 -17.73 -18.64
C SER A 12 -24.56 -17.92 -19.41
N PRO A 13 -23.50 -17.14 -19.12
CA PRO A 13 -22.16 -17.48 -19.56
C PRO A 13 -21.51 -18.45 -18.57
N SER A 14 -21.21 -19.66 -19.06
CA SER A 14 -20.33 -20.63 -18.43
C SER A 14 -18.89 -20.15 -18.56
N PHE A 15 -18.17 -20.01 -17.44
CA PHE A 15 -16.71 -20.02 -17.46
C PHE A 15 -16.23 -21.39 -16.98
N ILE A 16 -15.94 -22.25 -17.96
CA ILE A 16 -15.11 -23.45 -17.84
C ILE A 16 -13.85 -23.15 -18.65
N PHE A 17 -12.67 -23.39 -18.09
CA PHE A 17 -11.51 -23.98 -18.80
C PHE A 17 -10.41 -24.35 -17.78
N PRO A 18 -9.50 -25.29 -18.11
CA PRO A 18 -9.46 -26.58 -17.44
C PRO A 18 -8.20 -26.81 -16.59
N LEU A 19 -8.35 -27.69 -15.59
CA LEU A 19 -7.27 -28.38 -14.90
C LEU A 19 -6.48 -29.25 -15.88
N HIS A 20 -5.19 -28.96 -16.02
CA HIS A 20 -4.22 -29.96 -16.49
C HIS A 20 -2.97 -29.94 -15.60
N THR A 21 -2.99 -30.83 -14.61
CA THR A 21 -1.80 -31.42 -14.00
C THR A 21 -1.01 -32.25 -15.02
N PRO A 22 0.32 -32.28 -14.90
CA PRO A 22 1.05 -33.53 -15.01
C PRO A 22 1.71 -33.90 -13.68
N ARG A 23 1.53 -35.18 -13.36
CA ARG A 23 2.08 -35.92 -12.22
C ARG A 23 3.61 -35.87 -12.19
N PHE A 24 4.16 -35.64 -11.00
CA PHE A 24 5.51 -36.07 -10.65
C PHE A 24 5.58 -37.60 -10.63
N LEU A 25 6.55 -38.14 -11.37
CA LEU A 25 7.02 -39.52 -11.23
C LEU A 25 8.21 -39.50 -10.25
N VAL A 26 8.05 -40.21 -9.13
CA VAL A 26 9.13 -40.66 -8.25
C VAL A 26 9.64 -42.00 -8.79
N PRO A 27 10.94 -42.27 -8.65
CA PRO A 27 11.35 -43.60 -8.19
C PRO A 27 12.20 -43.52 -6.92
N ALA A 28 11.92 -44.47 -6.03
CA ALA A 28 12.63 -44.75 -4.79
C ALA A 28 13.82 -45.70 -5.02
N ALA A 29 14.54 -45.96 -3.90
CA ALA A 29 15.60 -46.97 -3.65
C ALA A 29 17.05 -46.46 -3.85
N ALA A 30 18.05 -46.76 -3.00
CA ALA A 30 18.10 -47.46 -1.71
C ALA A 30 19.49 -47.30 -1.05
N SER A 31 19.50 -47.32 0.30
CA SER A 31 20.39 -48.06 1.22
C SER A 31 21.92 -47.91 1.27
N GLY A 32 22.40 -47.78 2.53
CA GLY A 32 23.71 -48.26 3.05
C GLY A 32 24.78 -47.17 3.20
N ALA A 33 25.59 -47.08 4.26
CA ALA A 33 25.79 -47.88 5.46
C ALA A 33 26.57 -47.05 6.51
N SER A 34 26.54 -47.55 7.73
CA SER A 34 27.22 -47.20 8.98
C SER A 34 28.72 -46.85 8.93
N GLY A 35 29.15 -45.96 9.83
CA GLY A 35 30.54 -45.84 10.27
C GLY A 35 30.68 -44.96 11.52
N ALA A 36 30.90 -45.58 12.68
CA ALA A 36 31.14 -44.94 13.98
C ALA A 36 32.59 -44.47 14.11
N GLY A 37 32.84 -43.39 14.87
CA GLY A 37 34.18 -42.95 15.23
C GLY A 37 34.24 -41.70 16.13
N SER A 38 34.24 -41.93 17.45
CA SER A 38 35.04 -41.25 18.50
C SER A 38 35.33 -39.73 18.44
N SER A 39 34.82 -39.00 19.46
CA SER A 39 35.30 -37.67 19.94
C SER A 39 36.67 -37.77 20.65
N PRO A 40 37.45 -36.70 20.98
CA PRO A 40 37.06 -35.57 21.88
C PRO A 40 37.81 -34.21 21.56
N PRO A 41 38.05 -33.26 22.51
CA PRO A 41 37.21 -32.09 22.78
C PRO A 41 37.89 -30.71 22.56
N SER A 42 37.13 -29.64 22.85
CA SER A 42 37.53 -28.27 23.21
C SER A 42 37.95 -27.26 22.12
N ALA A 43 37.17 -26.18 21.98
CA ALA A 43 37.62 -24.79 22.10
C ALA A 43 36.41 -23.83 21.98
N SER A 44 36.18 -23.07 23.04
CA SER A 44 35.28 -21.92 23.09
C SER A 44 35.73 -20.81 22.13
N SER A 45 34.79 -20.25 21.35
CA SER A 45 34.97 -18.98 20.62
C SER A 45 33.62 -18.30 20.37
N PRO A 46 33.61 -16.97 20.22
CA PRO A 46 32.56 -16.11 20.74
C PRO A 46 31.36 -15.97 19.80
N SER A 47 30.23 -15.65 20.43
CA SER A 47 28.97 -15.20 19.83
C SER A 47 29.16 -14.29 18.60
N GLN A 48 28.87 -14.83 17.42
CA GLN A 48 28.58 -14.05 16.22
C GLN A 48 27.14 -13.53 16.30
N GLN A 49 26.98 -12.25 16.63
CA GLN A 49 25.79 -11.50 16.26
C GLN A 49 25.75 -11.36 14.72
N PRO A 50 24.60 -11.53 14.07
CA PRO A 50 24.49 -11.33 12.63
C PRO A 50 24.62 -9.83 12.27
N PRO A 51 25.31 -9.45 11.18
CA PRO A 51 25.43 -8.07 10.75
C PRO A 51 24.20 -7.70 9.92
N SER A 52 23.17 -7.10 10.54
CA SER A 52 21.93 -6.73 9.85
C SER A 52 21.56 -5.25 9.93
N GLN A 53 22.50 -4.34 10.22
CA GLN A 53 22.15 -2.91 10.41
C GLN A 53 23.02 -1.88 9.67
N LEU A 54 23.90 -2.29 8.75
CA LEU A 54 24.84 -1.35 8.10
C LEU A 54 24.72 -1.24 6.58
N VAL A 55 23.72 -1.87 5.95
CA VAL A 55 23.58 -1.87 4.49
C VAL A 55 22.49 -0.89 3.98
N ASP A 56 21.54 -0.47 4.82
CA ASP A 56 20.33 0.23 4.35
C ASP A 56 20.52 1.73 4.01
N GLY A 57 21.34 2.47 4.77
CA GLY A 57 21.52 3.92 4.55
C GLY A 57 22.58 4.26 3.50
N SER A 58 23.67 3.51 3.45
CA SER A 58 24.85 3.87 2.64
C SER A 58 24.63 3.68 1.13
N LEU A 59 23.75 2.76 0.72
CA LEU A 59 23.45 2.51 -0.70
C LEU A 59 22.49 3.56 -1.28
N ALA A 60 21.51 4.03 -0.49
CA ALA A 60 20.65 5.17 -0.86
C ALA A 60 21.50 6.44 -1.02
N ILE A 61 22.48 6.64 -0.13
CA ILE A 61 23.47 7.73 -0.21
C ILE A 61 24.46 7.54 -1.37
N SER A 62 24.80 6.32 -1.78
CA SER A 62 25.66 6.11 -2.97
C SER A 62 24.88 6.31 -4.29
N THR A 63 23.56 6.09 -4.27
CA THR A 63 22.65 6.39 -5.38
C THR A 63 22.40 7.91 -5.53
N ARG A 64 22.82 8.70 -4.53
CA ARG A 64 22.54 10.14 -4.33
C ARG A 64 23.24 11.09 -5.31
N SER A 65 24.39 10.71 -5.90
CA SER A 65 25.20 11.63 -6.71
C SER A 65 25.18 11.36 -8.21
N GLU A 66 24.93 10.13 -8.66
CA GLU A 66 25.13 9.75 -10.07
C GLU A 66 23.85 9.51 -10.88
N THR A 67 22.68 9.29 -10.27
CA THR A 67 21.53 8.75 -11.04
C THR A 67 20.30 9.65 -11.13
N LEU A 68 20.06 10.53 -10.16
CA LEU A 68 18.87 11.40 -10.17
C LEU A 68 19.09 12.72 -10.91
N ILE A 69 20.34 13.19 -11.07
CA ILE A 69 20.60 14.54 -11.60
C ILE A 69 21.61 14.57 -12.77
N ASP A 70 22.41 13.52 -13.07
CA ASP A 70 23.35 13.57 -14.21
C ASP A 70 23.46 12.31 -15.09
N HIS A 71 23.50 12.55 -16.40
CA HIS A 71 23.81 11.71 -17.58
C HIS A 71 22.87 10.55 -18.06
N PRO A 72 22.44 10.57 -19.36
CA PRO A 72 21.39 9.71 -19.93
C PRO A 72 21.77 8.26 -20.27
N SER A 73 23.03 7.85 -20.11
CA SER A 73 23.53 6.52 -20.55
C SER A 73 23.74 5.51 -19.41
N THR A 74 24.05 5.97 -18.19
CA THR A 74 24.17 5.15 -16.96
C THR A 74 22.88 5.13 -16.12
N SER A 75 22.07 6.20 -16.22
CA SER A 75 20.84 6.42 -15.43
C SER A 75 19.73 5.37 -15.63
N LYS A 76 19.69 4.62 -16.76
CA LYS A 76 18.61 3.65 -17.05
C LYS A 76 18.83 2.23 -16.50
N ARG A 77 20.02 1.88 -16.00
CA ARG A 77 20.30 0.50 -15.52
C ARG A 77 19.83 0.27 -14.09
N LEU A 78 20.04 1.23 -13.20
CA LEU A 78 19.65 1.12 -11.80
C LEU A 78 18.12 1.03 -11.64
N PRO A 79 17.29 1.85 -12.32
CA PRO A 79 15.83 1.69 -12.27
C PRO A 79 15.36 0.31 -12.73
N ARG A 80 16.01 -0.28 -13.74
CA ARG A 80 15.65 -1.63 -14.23
C ARG A 80 16.04 -2.75 -13.26
N GLN A 81 17.20 -2.65 -12.60
CA GLN A 81 17.60 -3.64 -11.61
C GLN A 81 16.70 -3.59 -10.38
N VAL A 82 16.36 -2.39 -9.92
CA VAL A 82 15.41 -2.19 -8.81
C VAL A 82 14.02 -2.67 -9.20
N GLU A 83 13.56 -2.39 -10.42
CA GLU A 83 12.30 -2.92 -10.95
C GLU A 83 12.27 -4.45 -10.93
N GLN A 84 13.30 -5.11 -11.45
CA GLN A 84 13.41 -6.58 -11.47
C GLN A 84 13.44 -7.18 -10.06
N ALA A 85 14.13 -6.51 -9.13
CA ALA A 85 14.12 -6.90 -7.73
C ALA A 85 12.71 -6.83 -7.16
N VAL A 86 12.01 -5.68 -7.28
CA VAL A 86 10.65 -5.47 -6.75
C VAL A 86 9.61 -6.41 -7.41
N GLN A 87 9.78 -6.74 -8.68
CA GLN A 87 8.93 -7.70 -9.38
C GLN A 87 9.19 -9.17 -8.98
N GLY A 88 10.25 -9.43 -8.19
CA GLY A 88 10.56 -10.76 -7.67
C GLY A 88 11.28 -11.67 -8.65
N SER A 89 11.93 -11.13 -9.68
CA SER A 89 12.68 -11.92 -10.68
C SER A 89 13.83 -12.76 -10.07
N HIS A 90 14.25 -12.42 -8.84
CA HIS A 90 15.36 -13.07 -8.14
C HIS A 90 14.93 -13.71 -6.81
N GLY A 91 13.64 -13.98 -6.62
CA GLY A 91 13.08 -14.59 -5.41
C GLY A 91 12.60 -13.60 -4.35
N LEU A 92 11.93 -14.12 -3.32
CA LEU A 92 11.19 -13.31 -2.34
C LEU A 92 12.09 -12.46 -1.44
N ASP A 93 13.29 -12.93 -1.09
CA ASP A 93 14.22 -12.16 -0.25
C ASP A 93 14.74 -10.92 -0.98
N VAL A 94 15.11 -11.08 -2.26
CA VAL A 94 15.52 -9.95 -3.11
C VAL A 94 14.34 -9.02 -3.38
N GLN A 95 13.14 -9.56 -3.51
CA GLN A 95 11.93 -8.77 -3.64
C GLN A 95 11.67 -7.89 -2.43
N PHE A 96 11.74 -8.48 -1.24
CA PHE A 96 11.60 -7.76 0.02
C PHE A 96 12.70 -6.70 0.18
N ALA A 97 13.96 -7.02 -0.14
CA ALA A 97 15.06 -6.06 -0.10
C ALA A 97 14.85 -4.90 -1.08
N GLY A 98 14.41 -5.17 -2.31
CA GLY A 98 14.12 -4.16 -3.32
C GLY A 98 13.00 -3.19 -2.89
N ILE A 99 11.95 -3.71 -2.24
CA ILE A 99 10.87 -2.88 -1.69
C ILE A 99 11.39 -1.99 -0.54
N ASN A 100 12.16 -2.53 0.41
CA ASN A 100 12.71 -1.74 1.51
C ASN A 100 13.76 -0.71 1.05
N PHE A 101 14.50 -1.00 -0.01
CA PHE A 101 15.38 -0.03 -0.66
C PHE A 101 14.58 1.16 -1.19
N LEU A 102 13.49 0.91 -1.93
CA LEU A 102 12.61 1.98 -2.40
C LEU A 102 11.97 2.76 -1.25
N GLU A 103 11.60 2.08 -0.18
CA GLU A 103 11.04 2.73 1.01
C GLU A 103 12.04 3.68 1.69
N SER A 104 13.29 3.23 1.81
CA SER A 104 14.38 4.06 2.33
C SER A 104 14.62 5.26 1.42
N LEU A 105 14.59 5.07 0.10
CA LEU A 105 14.74 6.14 -0.89
C LEU A 105 13.62 7.19 -0.79
N VAL A 106 12.35 6.76 -0.71
CA VAL A 106 11.22 7.68 -0.54
C VAL A 106 11.30 8.40 0.82
N SER A 107 11.75 7.71 1.87
CA SER A 107 11.94 8.33 3.20
C SER A 107 12.99 9.44 3.16
N GLU A 108 14.12 9.17 2.51
CA GLU A 108 15.27 10.08 2.45
C GLU A 108 14.95 11.42 1.78
N PHE A 109 14.09 11.41 0.76
CA PHE A 109 13.69 12.62 0.03
C PHE A 109 12.37 13.23 0.51
N SER A 110 11.78 12.70 1.58
CA SER A 110 10.57 13.26 2.16
C SER A 110 10.80 14.69 2.71
N PRO A 111 9.76 15.53 2.78
CA PRO A 111 9.92 16.91 3.29
C PRO A 111 10.49 17.00 4.71
N SER A 112 10.26 15.98 5.54
CA SER A 112 10.71 15.91 6.93
C SER A 112 12.20 15.61 7.12
N THR A 113 12.93 15.19 6.08
CA THR A 113 14.35 14.77 6.16
C THR A 113 15.34 15.76 5.54
N SER A 114 14.83 16.87 4.97
CA SER A 114 15.64 17.86 4.23
C SER A 114 16.83 18.45 5.01
N THR A 115 16.71 18.60 6.33
CA THR A 115 17.76 19.19 7.20
C THR A 115 18.77 18.19 7.74
N ALA A 116 18.50 16.89 7.67
CA ALA A 116 19.35 15.85 8.27
C ALA A 116 20.56 15.47 7.40
N MET A 117 20.56 15.88 6.13
CA MET A 117 21.41 15.30 5.09
C MET A 117 22.74 16.01 4.83
N GLY A 118 22.96 17.20 5.41
CA GLY A 118 24.15 18.02 5.11
C GLY A 118 24.26 18.46 3.64
N LEU A 119 23.19 18.32 2.85
CA LEU A 119 23.10 18.81 1.47
C LEU A 119 22.55 20.25 1.45
N PRO A 120 22.88 21.03 0.41
CA PRO A 120 22.14 22.23 0.11
C PRO A 120 20.65 21.93 -0.01
N ARG A 121 19.81 22.75 0.63
CA ARG A 121 18.36 22.59 0.65
C ARG A 121 17.77 22.60 -0.77
N GLU A 122 18.37 23.37 -1.66
CA GLU A 122 17.98 23.51 -3.06
C GLU A 122 18.17 22.20 -3.82
N PHE A 123 19.25 21.47 -3.54
CA PHE A 123 19.50 20.16 -4.14
C PHE A 123 18.50 19.12 -3.64
N HIS A 124 18.21 19.12 -2.33
CA HIS A 124 17.19 18.24 -1.75
C HIS A 124 15.83 18.48 -2.39
N GLU A 125 15.45 19.75 -2.56
CA GLU A 125 14.20 20.14 -3.20
C GLU A 125 14.14 19.71 -4.68
N GLN A 126 15.25 19.80 -5.42
CA GLN A 126 15.34 19.29 -6.79
C GLN A 126 15.14 17.78 -6.86
N CYS A 127 15.82 17.01 -6.00
CA CYS A 127 15.63 15.56 -5.91
C CYS A 127 14.18 15.21 -5.55
N ARG A 128 13.57 15.95 -4.62
CA ARG A 128 12.17 15.78 -4.23
C ARG A 128 11.21 15.96 -5.41
N ILE A 129 11.41 17.03 -6.20
CA ILE A 129 10.60 17.32 -7.39
C ILE A 129 10.76 16.22 -8.45
N SER A 130 12.00 15.84 -8.77
CA SER A 130 12.25 14.78 -9.77
C SER A 130 11.71 13.43 -9.30
N LEU A 131 11.85 13.09 -8.02
CA LEU A 131 11.29 11.87 -7.45
C LEU A 131 9.76 11.81 -7.66
N GLU A 132 9.05 12.88 -7.31
CA GLU A 132 7.59 12.99 -7.45
C GLU A 132 7.13 12.89 -8.91
N GLN A 133 7.83 13.58 -9.82
CA GLN A 133 7.43 13.69 -11.23
C GLN A 133 7.80 12.45 -12.05
N ASP A 134 9.00 11.91 -11.85
CA ASP A 134 9.60 10.93 -12.76
C ASP A 134 9.50 9.49 -12.24
N TYR A 135 9.43 9.28 -10.93
CA TYR A 135 9.64 7.95 -10.33
C TYR A 135 8.50 7.46 -9.43
N MET A 136 7.86 8.31 -8.62
CA MET A 136 6.89 7.88 -7.61
C MET A 136 5.74 7.05 -8.19
N LYS A 137 5.21 7.43 -9.35
CA LYS A 137 4.14 6.66 -10.02
C LYS A 137 4.61 5.27 -10.42
N ALA A 138 5.82 5.16 -10.97
CA ALA A 138 6.40 3.87 -11.35
C ALA A 138 6.63 2.98 -10.12
N PHE A 139 7.20 3.53 -9.04
CA PHE A 139 7.41 2.81 -7.79
C PHE A 139 6.10 2.25 -7.24
N TYR A 140 5.05 3.08 -7.21
CA TYR A 140 3.71 2.66 -6.79
C TYR A 140 3.20 1.48 -7.63
N CYS A 141 3.28 1.57 -8.96
CA CYS A 141 2.84 0.49 -9.85
C CYS A 141 3.63 -0.81 -9.60
N TRP A 142 4.95 -0.72 -9.40
CA TRP A 142 5.79 -1.89 -9.14
C TRP A 142 5.41 -2.58 -7.83
N VAL A 143 5.21 -1.83 -6.74
CA VAL A 143 4.82 -2.44 -5.46
C VAL A 143 3.37 -2.89 -5.43
N GLN A 144 2.47 -2.20 -6.12
CA GLN A 144 1.10 -2.66 -6.32
C GLN A 144 1.08 -4.03 -7.02
N TYR A 145 1.86 -4.17 -8.10
CA TYR A 145 2.00 -5.43 -8.82
C TYR A 145 2.63 -6.52 -7.93
N ALA A 146 3.66 -6.20 -7.15
CA ALA A 146 4.27 -7.13 -6.20
C ALA A 146 3.25 -7.64 -5.17
N ALA A 147 2.43 -6.76 -4.59
CA ALA A 147 1.40 -7.13 -3.62
C ALA A 147 0.29 -7.98 -4.26
N PHE A 148 -0.15 -7.62 -5.47
CA PHE A 148 -1.15 -8.37 -6.24
C PHE A 148 -0.67 -9.79 -6.57
N ASN A 149 0.56 -9.95 -7.04
CA ASN A 149 1.10 -11.25 -7.45
C ASN A 149 1.18 -12.28 -6.32
N VAL A 150 1.31 -11.83 -5.08
CA VAL A 150 1.43 -12.72 -3.91
C VAL A 150 0.10 -12.91 -3.17
N SER A 151 -0.95 -12.15 -3.52
CA SER A 151 -2.21 -12.16 -2.75
C SER A 151 -2.91 -13.51 -2.76
N ASP A 152 -3.00 -14.17 -3.91
CA ASP A 152 -3.71 -15.45 -4.02
C ASP A 152 -3.04 -16.56 -3.21
N ARG A 153 -1.70 -16.55 -3.15
CA ARG A 153 -0.93 -17.47 -2.31
C ARG A 153 -1.19 -17.22 -0.84
N ILE A 154 -1.24 -15.95 -0.43
CA ILE A 154 -1.55 -15.55 0.94
C ILE A 154 -2.96 -16.01 1.31
N ILE A 155 -3.96 -15.84 0.44
CA ILE A 155 -5.33 -16.29 0.74
C ILE A 155 -5.41 -17.82 0.79
N GLY A 156 -4.74 -18.53 -0.12
CA GLY A 156 -4.79 -20.00 -0.22
C GLY A 156 -3.93 -20.78 0.79
N ALA A 157 -2.96 -20.15 1.45
CA ALA A 157 -2.06 -20.86 2.36
C ALA A 157 -2.69 -21.15 3.73
N ASN A 158 -2.50 -22.36 4.27
CA ASN A 158 -2.97 -22.73 5.62
C ASN A 158 -1.91 -22.53 6.72
N SER A 159 -0.71 -22.08 6.35
CA SER A 159 0.42 -21.86 7.24
C SER A 159 1.08 -20.51 6.97
N GLU A 160 2.02 -20.11 7.83
CA GLU A 160 2.85 -18.93 7.59
C GLU A 160 3.67 -19.12 6.30
N ILE A 161 3.65 -18.09 5.45
CA ILE A 161 4.39 -18.07 4.18
C ILE A 161 5.18 -16.76 4.05
N PRO A 162 6.37 -16.79 3.41
CA PRO A 162 7.22 -15.60 3.27
C PRO A 162 6.58 -14.48 2.44
N GLU A 163 5.64 -14.80 1.55
CA GLU A 163 4.87 -13.83 0.75
C GLU A 163 4.16 -12.76 1.59
N VAL A 164 3.77 -13.08 2.84
CA VAL A 164 3.16 -12.13 3.76
C VAL A 164 4.09 -10.93 4.04
N LYS A 165 5.40 -11.17 4.14
CA LYS A 165 6.39 -10.11 4.39
C LYS A 165 6.52 -9.17 3.18
N VAL A 166 6.57 -9.73 1.97
CA VAL A 166 6.61 -8.96 0.72
C VAL A 166 5.34 -8.11 0.58
N CYS A 167 4.16 -8.72 0.76
CA CYS A 167 2.89 -8.00 0.64
C CYS A 167 2.77 -6.88 1.67
N SER A 168 3.14 -7.15 2.94
CA SER A 168 3.14 -6.15 4.00
C SER A 168 4.09 -4.98 3.70
N ALA A 169 5.31 -5.26 3.21
CA ALA A 169 6.26 -4.21 2.84
C ALA A 169 5.77 -3.39 1.65
N ALA A 170 5.19 -4.04 0.64
CA ALA A 170 4.62 -3.36 -0.53
C ALA A 170 3.47 -2.42 -0.12
N LEU A 171 2.54 -2.88 0.72
CA LEU A 171 1.43 -2.05 1.23
C LEU A 171 1.94 -0.87 2.07
N ARG A 172 2.98 -1.08 2.87
CA ARG A 172 3.61 -0.01 3.67
C ARG A 172 4.27 1.05 2.78
N LEU A 173 4.97 0.64 1.71
CA LEU A 173 5.53 1.60 0.75
C LEU A 173 4.43 2.32 -0.05
N MET A 174 3.36 1.63 -0.46
CA MET A 174 2.20 2.30 -1.07
C MET A 174 1.62 3.37 -0.15
N LEU A 175 1.43 3.06 1.13
CA LEU A 175 0.98 4.04 2.13
C LEU A 175 1.92 5.24 2.22
N GLN A 176 3.23 5.01 2.26
CA GLN A 176 4.22 6.08 2.34
C GLN A 176 4.17 7.00 1.10
N ILE A 177 4.03 6.41 -0.09
CA ILE A 177 3.88 7.16 -1.35
C ILE A 177 2.58 7.98 -1.33
N LEU A 178 1.47 7.41 -0.85
CA LEU A 178 0.19 8.13 -0.78
C LEU A 178 0.20 9.26 0.27
N ASN A 179 1.02 9.14 1.32
CA ASN A 179 1.24 10.17 2.33
C ASN A 179 2.23 11.27 1.89
N TRP A 180 2.70 11.22 0.65
CA TRP A 180 3.58 12.25 0.11
C TRP A 180 2.86 13.60 -0.01
N ASP A 181 3.56 14.70 0.31
CA ASP A 181 3.01 16.06 0.16
C ASP A 181 3.14 16.53 -1.30
N PHE A 182 2.24 16.01 -2.15
CA PHE A 182 2.18 16.30 -3.58
C PHE A 182 2.02 17.80 -3.84
N ARG A 183 2.83 18.34 -4.77
CA ARG A 183 2.83 19.79 -5.09
C ARG A 183 1.51 20.28 -5.71
N GLY A 184 0.67 19.37 -6.20
CA GLY A 184 -0.68 19.69 -6.70
C GLY A 184 -1.55 20.46 -5.70
N LYS A 185 -1.29 20.29 -4.40
CA LYS A 185 -1.90 21.01 -3.28
C LYS A 185 -1.67 22.53 -3.33
N ASN A 186 -0.53 22.97 -3.84
CA ASN A 186 -0.06 24.36 -3.74
C ASN A 186 -0.35 25.22 -4.97
N SER A 187 -0.80 24.65 -6.09
CA SER A 187 -1.05 25.44 -7.31
C SER A 187 -2.29 26.35 -7.18
N ILE A 188 -3.33 25.85 -6.51
CA ILE A 188 -4.57 26.61 -6.26
C ILE A 188 -4.38 27.66 -5.16
N GLU A 189 -3.56 27.35 -4.14
CA GLU A 189 -3.24 28.31 -3.07
C GLU A 189 -2.19 29.36 -3.50
N ASN A 190 -1.20 29.01 -4.31
CA ASN A 190 -0.21 29.98 -4.80
C ASN A 190 -0.79 30.95 -5.83
N SER A 191 -1.85 30.55 -6.54
CA SER A 191 -2.60 31.48 -7.41
C SER A 191 -3.42 32.51 -6.60
N LYS A 192 -3.66 32.26 -5.30
CA LYS A 192 -4.33 33.20 -4.38
C LYS A 192 -3.34 33.97 -3.48
N ARG A 193 -2.16 33.42 -3.21
CA ARG A 193 -1.11 34.07 -2.39
C ARG A 193 -0.31 35.16 -3.10
N GLY A 194 -0.59 35.45 -4.37
CA GLY A 194 -0.03 36.61 -5.08
C GLY A 194 -0.67 37.96 -4.72
N MET A 195 -1.76 37.95 -3.94
CA MET A 195 -2.48 39.14 -3.48
C MET A 195 -2.97 38.91 -2.04
N ASP A 196 -2.09 39.06 -1.06
CA ASP A 196 -2.44 39.57 0.29
C ASP A 196 -1.18 39.48 1.17
N ILE A 197 -0.30 40.46 0.97
CA ILE A 197 0.56 40.94 2.04
C ILE A 197 -0.31 41.99 2.74
N PHE A 198 -0.49 41.85 4.05
CA PHE A 198 -1.31 42.67 4.97
C PHE A 198 -2.79 42.28 5.17
N TYR A 199 -3.03 41.19 5.91
CA TYR A 199 -4.06 41.20 6.96
C TYR A 199 -3.62 40.30 8.12
N ASP A 200 -2.98 40.95 9.09
CA ASP A 200 -2.74 40.45 10.44
C ASP A 200 -4.05 40.49 11.24
N GLY A 201 -4.29 39.46 12.05
CA GLY A 201 -5.25 39.51 13.15
C GLY A 201 -6.71 39.15 12.87
N MET A 202 -7.00 37.87 12.63
CA MET A 202 -8.13 37.19 13.28
C MET A 202 -7.83 35.69 13.40
N LYS A 203 -7.35 35.28 14.58
CA LYS A 203 -7.33 33.88 15.02
C LYS A 203 -8.77 33.36 15.05
N GLN A 204 -9.17 32.65 14.01
CA GLN A 204 -10.26 31.70 14.12
C GLN A 204 -9.65 30.40 14.66
N ASP A 205 -9.81 30.19 15.97
CA ASP A 205 -9.52 28.94 16.64
C ASP A 205 -10.38 27.83 16.01
N SER A 206 -9.87 27.21 14.95
CA SER A 206 -10.39 25.95 14.44
C SER A 206 -10.07 24.87 15.48
N LEU A 207 -11.06 24.58 16.31
CA LEU A 207 -11.16 23.41 17.17
C LEU A 207 -10.54 22.18 16.47
N ARG A 208 -9.30 21.87 16.85
CA ARG A 208 -8.53 20.64 16.57
C ARG A 208 -8.89 19.96 15.25
N ARG A 209 -8.31 20.45 14.15
CA ARG A 209 -8.31 19.77 12.85
C ARG A 209 -7.51 18.46 13.00
N SER A 210 -8.20 17.38 13.38
CA SER A 210 -7.63 16.05 13.56
C SER A 210 -6.97 15.57 12.27
N GLU A 211 -5.66 15.26 12.35
CA GLU A 211 -4.81 14.26 11.66
C GLU A 211 -5.22 13.65 10.28
N CYS A 212 -6.06 14.29 9.46
CA CYS A 212 -6.39 13.80 8.13
C CYS A 212 -5.36 14.32 7.11
N ILE A 213 -4.46 13.44 6.66
CA ILE A 213 -3.52 13.74 5.57
C ILE A 213 -4.26 13.55 4.25
N LEU A 214 -4.58 14.65 3.58
CA LEU A 214 -5.23 14.62 2.26
C LEU A 214 -4.28 14.09 1.19
N VAL A 215 -4.78 13.20 0.33
CA VAL A 215 -4.03 12.67 -0.84
C VAL A 215 -4.45 13.43 -2.07
N GLN A 216 -3.55 14.22 -2.65
CA GLN A 216 -3.84 15.09 -3.80
C GLN A 216 -2.86 14.93 -4.97
N PRO A 217 -2.69 13.71 -5.52
CA PRO A 217 -1.92 13.50 -6.73
C PRO A 217 -2.61 14.16 -7.93
N GLY A 218 -1.82 14.47 -8.96
CA GLY A 218 -2.34 15.07 -10.20
C GLY A 218 -3.13 14.09 -11.08
N PRO A 219 -3.75 14.58 -12.18
CA PRO A 219 -4.56 13.77 -13.10
C PRO A 219 -3.84 12.55 -13.67
N ALA A 220 -2.51 12.63 -13.79
CA ALA A 220 -1.66 11.54 -14.26
C ALA A 220 -1.70 10.29 -13.37
N TRP A 221 -2.26 10.34 -12.16
CA TRP A 221 -2.42 9.19 -11.26
C TRP A 221 -3.79 8.53 -11.35
N ARG A 222 -4.74 9.10 -12.09
CA ARG A 222 -6.13 8.63 -12.17
C ARG A 222 -6.23 7.20 -12.67
N ASP A 223 -5.49 6.87 -13.72
CA ASP A 223 -5.42 5.53 -14.29
C ASP A 223 -4.97 4.48 -13.26
N VAL A 224 -4.02 4.85 -12.40
CA VAL A 224 -3.43 3.95 -11.41
C VAL A 224 -4.28 3.84 -10.13
N LEU A 225 -4.80 4.96 -9.60
CA LEU A 225 -5.48 4.96 -8.29
C LEU A 225 -6.99 4.79 -8.38
N ILE A 226 -7.61 5.19 -9.50
CA ILE A 226 -9.08 5.15 -9.67
C ILE A 226 -9.47 4.07 -10.68
N SER A 227 -8.95 4.13 -11.90
CA SER A 227 -9.44 3.31 -13.02
C SER A 227 -8.86 1.89 -13.09
N SER A 228 -7.80 1.60 -12.34
CA SER A 228 -7.10 0.30 -12.38
C SER A 228 -7.85 -0.84 -11.70
N GLY A 229 -8.91 -0.55 -10.93
CA GLY A 229 -9.57 -1.52 -10.06
C GLY A 229 -8.81 -1.84 -8.77
N HIS A 230 -7.68 -1.16 -8.51
CA HIS A 230 -6.84 -1.38 -7.33
C HIS A 230 -7.61 -1.27 -6.01
N VAL A 231 -8.46 -0.25 -5.87
CA VAL A 231 -9.31 -0.08 -4.69
C VAL A 231 -10.20 -1.30 -4.47
N GLY A 232 -10.87 -1.78 -5.53
CA GLY A 232 -11.70 -2.97 -5.47
C GLY A 232 -10.93 -4.22 -5.07
N TRP A 233 -9.74 -4.43 -5.67
CA TRP A 233 -8.86 -5.53 -5.28
C TRP A 233 -8.46 -5.44 -3.80
N LEU A 234 -8.04 -4.28 -3.30
CA LEU A 234 -7.54 -4.12 -1.93
C LEU A 234 -8.65 -4.39 -0.91
N LEU A 235 -9.86 -3.87 -1.16
CA LEU A 235 -11.03 -4.12 -0.31
C LEU A 235 -11.40 -5.61 -0.29
N ASN A 236 -11.40 -6.26 -1.46
CA ASN A 236 -11.68 -7.70 -1.55
C ASN A 236 -10.58 -8.55 -0.89
N PHE A 237 -9.32 -8.17 -1.06
CA PHE A 237 -8.18 -8.83 -0.44
C PHE A 237 -8.27 -8.75 1.08
N TYR A 238 -8.52 -7.55 1.64
CA TYR A 238 -8.71 -7.40 3.08
C TYR A 238 -9.93 -8.17 3.61
N SER A 239 -11.04 -8.18 2.88
CA SER A 239 -12.22 -8.98 3.22
C SER A 239 -11.92 -10.49 3.24
N ALA A 240 -11.14 -10.98 2.26
CA ALA A 240 -10.71 -12.38 2.22
C ALA A 240 -9.76 -12.72 3.39
N LEU A 241 -8.83 -11.83 3.74
CA LEU A 241 -7.99 -11.98 4.95
C LEU A 241 -8.85 -12.06 6.22
N ARG A 242 -9.85 -11.17 6.34
CA ARG A 242 -10.78 -11.13 7.47
C ARG A 242 -11.56 -12.43 7.64
N GLN A 243 -12.03 -13.02 6.54
CA GLN A 243 -12.71 -14.31 6.57
C GLN A 243 -11.77 -15.44 6.96
N LYS A 244 -10.59 -15.50 6.32
CA LYS A 244 -9.58 -16.52 6.55
C LYS A 244 -9.14 -16.58 8.01
N PHE A 245 -8.86 -15.42 8.62
CA PHE A 245 -8.32 -15.34 9.98
C PHE A 245 -9.38 -15.07 11.05
N SER A 246 -10.68 -15.21 10.73
CA SER A 246 -11.79 -14.89 11.64
C SER A 246 -11.74 -15.61 13.00
N CYS A 247 -11.07 -16.76 13.07
CA CYS A 247 -10.86 -17.55 14.29
C CYS A 247 -9.59 -17.16 15.09
N GLU A 248 -8.68 -16.37 14.53
CA GLU A 248 -7.41 -16.00 15.16
C GLU A 248 -7.53 -14.64 15.87
N GLY A 249 -7.53 -14.60 17.21
CA GLY A 249 -7.81 -13.36 17.94
C GLY A 249 -6.89 -12.16 17.66
N TYR A 250 -5.66 -12.39 17.18
CA TYR A 250 -4.62 -11.37 16.98
C TYR A 250 -4.42 -10.91 15.54
N TRP A 251 -5.16 -11.46 14.57
CA TRP A 251 -4.88 -11.22 13.15
C TRP A 251 -5.03 -9.75 12.74
N LEU A 252 -5.94 -9.02 13.40
CA LEU A 252 -6.21 -7.61 13.13
C LEU A 252 -4.96 -6.74 13.27
N ASP A 253 -4.07 -7.08 14.18
CA ASP A 253 -2.86 -6.30 14.47
C ASP A 253 -1.60 -6.87 13.81
N CYS A 254 -1.75 -7.88 12.95
CA CYS A 254 -0.62 -8.37 12.18
C CYS A 254 -0.16 -7.31 11.16
N PRO A 255 1.16 -7.25 10.82
CA PRO A 255 1.69 -6.22 9.93
C PRO A 255 0.95 -6.10 8.59
N LEU A 256 0.51 -7.22 8.01
CA LEU A 256 -0.23 -7.25 6.77
C LEU A 256 -1.61 -6.57 6.90
N ALA A 257 -2.39 -6.94 7.92
CA ALA A 257 -3.71 -6.38 8.16
C ALA A 257 -3.65 -4.88 8.47
N VAL A 258 -2.70 -4.47 9.33
CA VAL A 258 -2.45 -3.07 9.65
C VAL A 258 -2.07 -2.27 8.40
N SER A 259 -1.15 -2.78 7.57
CA SER A 259 -0.72 -2.09 6.36
C SER A 259 -1.86 -1.94 5.36
N ALA A 260 -2.66 -3.00 5.16
CA ALA A 260 -3.82 -2.96 4.27
C ALA A 260 -4.86 -1.94 4.73
N ARG A 261 -5.24 -1.94 6.01
CA ARG A 261 -6.21 -0.96 6.55
C ARG A 261 -5.71 0.47 6.41
N LYS A 262 -4.43 0.73 6.68
CA LYS A 262 -3.88 2.08 6.52
C LYS A 262 -3.93 2.57 5.08
N VAL A 263 -3.65 1.71 4.09
CA VAL A 263 -3.82 2.08 2.67
C VAL A 263 -5.29 2.34 2.33
N ILE A 264 -6.22 1.52 2.83
CA ILE A 264 -7.68 1.74 2.68
C ILE A 264 -8.08 3.09 3.27
N VAL A 265 -7.67 3.41 4.50
CA VAL A 265 -7.93 4.71 5.14
C VAL A 265 -7.38 5.86 4.30
N GLN A 266 -6.20 5.68 3.71
CA GLN A 266 -5.58 6.70 2.87
C GLN A 266 -6.38 6.95 1.58
N PHE A 267 -6.92 5.90 0.97
CA PHE A 267 -7.83 6.06 -0.18
C PHE A 267 -9.11 6.83 0.16
N CYS A 268 -9.59 6.80 1.41
CA CYS A 268 -10.73 7.62 1.85
C CYS A 268 -10.44 9.13 1.84
N SER A 269 -9.16 9.53 1.84
CA SER A 269 -8.72 10.93 1.84
C SER A 269 -8.30 11.44 0.45
N LEU A 270 -8.52 10.63 -0.60
CA LEU A 270 -8.20 10.99 -1.98
C LEU A 270 -9.12 12.09 -2.48
N THR A 271 -8.52 13.18 -2.99
CA THR A 271 -9.24 14.37 -3.43
C THR A 271 -8.41 15.21 -4.42
N GLY A 272 -8.97 16.31 -4.92
CA GLY A 272 -8.29 17.24 -5.83
C GLY A 272 -8.43 16.87 -7.31
N THR A 273 -7.45 17.31 -8.11
CA THR A 273 -7.52 17.27 -9.59
C THR A 273 -7.40 15.87 -10.20
N ILE A 274 -7.13 14.84 -9.38
CA ILE A 274 -7.25 13.45 -9.82
C ILE A 274 -8.67 13.14 -10.30
N PHE A 275 -9.70 13.72 -9.68
CA PHE A 275 -11.08 13.61 -10.16
C PHE A 275 -11.37 14.69 -11.22
N PRO A 276 -12.05 14.34 -12.32
CA PRO A 276 -12.46 15.31 -13.32
C PRO A 276 -13.56 16.24 -12.76
N SER A 277 -13.59 17.49 -13.25
CA SER A 277 -14.53 18.53 -12.79
C SER A 277 -15.93 18.44 -13.41
N ASP A 278 -16.21 17.40 -14.17
CA ASP A 278 -17.33 17.29 -15.10
C ASP A 278 -18.66 16.89 -14.45
N SER A 279 -18.65 16.31 -13.24
CA SER A 279 -19.88 15.98 -12.51
C SER A 279 -19.71 15.60 -11.04
N GLY A 280 -18.48 15.42 -10.55
CA GLY A 280 -18.24 14.83 -9.22
C GLY A 280 -18.66 13.36 -9.10
N ASN A 281 -19.25 12.76 -10.14
CA ASN A 281 -19.76 11.38 -10.11
C ASN A 281 -18.65 10.37 -9.80
N MET A 282 -17.46 10.56 -10.39
CA MET A 282 -16.32 9.67 -10.15
C MET A 282 -15.84 9.73 -8.69
N GLN A 283 -15.83 10.94 -8.09
CA GLN A 283 -15.49 11.10 -6.68
C GLN A 283 -16.56 10.47 -5.79
N ARG A 284 -17.84 10.71 -6.09
CA ARG A 284 -18.96 10.08 -5.36
C ARG A 284 -18.86 8.55 -5.41
N GLN A 285 -18.64 7.97 -6.59
CA GLN A 285 -18.51 6.52 -6.76
C GLN A 285 -17.32 5.95 -6.00
N HIS A 286 -16.17 6.62 -6.05
CA HIS A 286 -14.99 6.25 -5.25
C HIS A 286 -15.32 6.22 -3.76
N LEU A 287 -15.93 7.29 -3.23
CA LEU A 287 -16.26 7.40 -1.82
C LEU A 287 -17.32 6.38 -1.38
N LEU A 288 -18.33 6.11 -2.20
CA LEU A 288 -19.31 5.05 -1.94
C LEU A 288 -18.65 3.67 -1.88
N GLN A 289 -17.72 3.38 -2.78
CA GLN A 289 -16.95 2.13 -2.75
C GLN A 289 -16.11 2.03 -1.46
N MET A 290 -15.45 3.12 -1.06
CA MET A 290 -14.67 3.16 0.18
C MET A 290 -15.56 2.95 1.42
N LEU A 291 -16.70 3.63 1.50
CA LEU A 291 -17.68 3.48 2.58
C LEU A 291 -18.20 2.04 2.68
N ALA A 292 -18.57 1.44 1.54
CA ALA A 292 -18.99 0.04 1.49
C ALA A 292 -17.89 -0.92 1.96
N GLY A 293 -16.63 -0.59 1.70
CA GLY A 293 -15.46 -1.37 2.14
C GLY A 293 -15.19 -1.33 3.64
N ILE A 294 -15.45 -0.19 4.29
CA ILE A 294 -15.16 0.02 5.72
C ILE A 294 -16.38 -0.18 6.63
N VAL A 295 -17.60 -0.28 6.08
CA VAL A 295 -18.84 -0.30 6.88
C VAL A 295 -18.81 -1.39 7.98
N GLN A 296 -18.28 -2.58 7.67
CA GLN A 296 -18.21 -3.71 8.61
C GLN A 296 -17.19 -3.51 9.75
N TRP A 297 -16.41 -2.43 9.72
CA TRP A 297 -15.47 -2.07 10.78
C TRP A 297 -16.17 -1.30 11.91
N ILE A 298 -17.35 -0.74 11.62
CA ILE A 298 -18.05 0.21 12.49
C ILE A 298 -19.49 -0.26 12.77
N GLU A 299 -20.12 -0.92 11.80
CA GLU A 299 -21.53 -1.34 11.84
C GLU A 299 -21.70 -2.87 11.92
N PRO A 300 -22.68 -3.39 12.71
CA PRO A 300 -23.45 -2.67 13.73
C PRO A 300 -22.62 -2.34 14.98
N PRO A 301 -22.79 -1.18 15.62
CA PRO A 301 -21.95 -0.73 16.73
C PRO A 301 -22.04 -1.65 17.95
N ASP A 302 -23.20 -2.24 18.22
CA ASP A 302 -23.37 -3.21 19.31
C ASP A 302 -22.52 -4.46 19.11
N THR A 303 -22.42 -4.94 17.86
CA THR A 303 -21.61 -6.11 17.51
C THR A 303 -20.13 -5.81 17.67
N VAL A 304 -19.68 -4.64 17.18
CA VAL A 304 -18.29 -4.20 17.30
C VAL A 304 -17.91 -3.97 18.76
N SER A 305 -18.75 -3.26 19.52
CA SER A 305 -18.56 -3.01 20.96
C SER A 305 -18.49 -4.31 21.76
N LYS A 306 -19.39 -5.27 21.48
CA LYS A 306 -19.37 -6.59 22.14
C LYS A 306 -18.10 -7.37 21.80
N ALA A 307 -17.65 -7.34 20.55
CA ALA A 307 -16.41 -7.96 20.11
C ALA A 307 -15.18 -7.40 20.85
N ILE A 308 -15.08 -6.07 20.97
CA ILE A 308 -14.00 -5.40 21.69
C ILE A 308 -14.04 -5.75 23.18
N LYS A 309 -15.23 -5.68 23.80
CA LYS A 309 -15.42 -6.10 25.21
C LYS A 309 -15.06 -7.57 25.46
N SER A 310 -15.19 -8.42 24.43
CA SER A 310 -14.77 -9.83 24.48
C SER A 310 -13.28 -10.06 24.23
N GLY A 311 -12.49 -8.99 24.07
CA GLY A 311 -11.03 -9.04 23.93
C GLY A 311 -10.51 -8.98 22.48
N LYS A 312 -11.36 -8.70 21.48
CA LYS A 312 -10.87 -8.38 20.12
C LYS A 312 -10.25 -6.98 20.09
N SER A 313 -9.26 -6.81 19.23
CA SER A 313 -8.62 -5.51 19.02
C SER A 313 -9.63 -4.45 18.54
N GLU A 314 -9.49 -3.22 19.06
CA GLU A 314 -10.26 -2.05 18.61
C GLU A 314 -9.67 -1.38 17.37
N SER A 315 -8.53 -1.87 16.85
CA SER A 315 -7.79 -1.23 15.75
C SER A 315 -8.63 -1.04 14.48
N GLU A 316 -9.43 -2.03 14.10
CA GLU A 316 -10.33 -1.94 12.94
C GLU A 316 -11.41 -0.84 13.11
N LEU A 317 -11.97 -0.70 14.32
CA LEU A 317 -12.93 0.37 14.64
C LEU A 317 -12.25 1.75 14.55
N LEU A 318 -11.06 1.89 15.16
CA LEU A 318 -10.32 3.17 15.14
C LEU A 318 -9.94 3.58 13.72
N ASP A 319 -9.47 2.65 12.90
CA ASP A 319 -9.18 2.89 11.48
C ASP A 319 -10.47 3.24 10.71
N GLY A 320 -11.59 2.59 11.02
CA GLY A 320 -12.91 2.94 10.47
C GLY A 320 -13.33 4.37 10.79
N CYS A 321 -13.18 4.80 12.06
CA CYS A 321 -13.46 6.17 12.45
C CYS A 321 -12.56 7.19 11.74
N ARG A 322 -11.26 6.89 11.57
CA ARG A 322 -10.34 7.72 10.78
C ARG A 322 -10.78 7.82 9.32
N ALA A 323 -11.18 6.70 8.73
CA ALA A 323 -11.68 6.65 7.37
C ALA A 323 -12.97 7.47 7.17
N LEU A 324 -13.93 7.39 8.10
CA LEU A 324 -15.13 8.23 8.07
C LEU A 324 -14.78 9.72 8.16
N MET A 325 -13.83 10.08 9.01
CA MET A 325 -13.36 11.46 9.14
C MET A 325 -12.69 11.96 7.85
N SER A 326 -11.91 11.11 7.18
CA SER A 326 -11.34 11.39 5.87
C SER A 326 -12.42 11.62 4.82
N VAL A 327 -13.41 10.72 4.73
CA VAL A 327 -14.55 10.87 3.81
C VAL A 327 -15.29 12.19 4.07
N ALA A 328 -15.65 12.46 5.32
CA ALA A 328 -16.35 13.68 5.71
C ALA A 328 -15.56 14.96 5.35
N THR A 329 -14.22 14.90 5.42
CA THR A 329 -13.34 16.03 5.08
C THR A 329 -13.30 16.31 3.58
N VAL A 330 -13.43 15.27 2.74
CA VAL A 330 -13.35 15.41 1.27
C VAL A 330 -14.71 15.51 0.59
N THR A 331 -15.81 15.25 1.30
CA THR A 331 -17.19 15.44 0.84
C THR A 331 -17.69 16.84 1.17
N THR A 332 -18.33 17.52 0.23
CA THR A 332 -19.23 18.62 0.54
C THR A 332 -20.61 18.05 0.94
N PRO A 333 -21.34 18.67 1.89
CA PRO A 333 -22.63 18.15 2.38
C PRO A 333 -23.66 17.86 1.28
N LEU A 334 -23.57 18.56 0.15
CA LEU A 334 -24.47 18.44 -1.01
C LEU A 334 -24.37 17.09 -1.76
N VAL A 335 -23.39 16.24 -1.45
CA VAL A 335 -23.14 14.98 -2.19
C VAL A 335 -24.15 13.86 -1.84
N PHE A 336 -24.83 13.95 -0.69
CA PHE A 336 -25.74 12.90 -0.19
C PHE A 336 -27.22 13.32 -0.07
N ASP A 337 -27.58 14.55 -0.47
CA ASP A 337 -28.95 15.09 -0.34
C ASP A 337 -29.93 14.68 -1.48
N GLU A 338 -29.50 13.85 -2.43
CA GLU A 338 -30.36 13.35 -3.53
C GLU A 338 -30.79 11.89 -3.32
N GLY A 339 -31.23 11.56 -2.10
CA GLY A 339 -31.76 10.25 -1.70
C GLY A 339 -33.27 10.21 -1.59
#